data_AF-A0A3D2JRB1-F1
#
_entry.id   AF-A0A3D2JRB1-F1
#
_cell.length_a   1.000
_cell.length_b   1.000
_cell.length_c   1.000
_cell.angle_alpha   90.00
_cell.angle_beta   90.00
_cell.angle_gamma   90.00
#
_symmetry.space_group_name_H-M   'P 1'
#
loop_
_entity.id
_entity.type
_entity.pdbx_description
1 polymer ?
#
loop_
_entity_poly.entity_id
_entity_poly.type
_entity_poly.pdbx_seq_one_letter_code
_entity_poly.pdbx_strand_id
1 'polypeptide(L)'
;MTLFFGISSDNATANSHTAPMIIDQQIEIDYGEKISVTASIGTGELNLDAKSSESVRALFRPRGGSTIWSYLYPEFSLAHGATSGAIGDQLSVEFEIPTGPGSYYPPGVEFDIEFELTNVGGDSIRLPSPEAVEYLDPARDWQRVPGDGYTVIYYGVSRDRVDELIEAIDFRISTIEATTGVTDPPDLKAIVFPTIQDATPSFPPVSQTAKDQRIFAGFAKPQYRLFVQGRMNTSTFAHELAHLYTHEAISSAFESGIPSWLDEGIARFLENGSSEPSNERLRATVDPNELLSLTHMNTIPGKSRDVAIFYPQVGAFVGY
;
A
#
# COMPACT_ATOMS: atom_id res chain seq x y z
N MET A 1 4.45 -66.87 38.43
CA MET A 1 3.51 -65.73 38.47
C MET A 1 4.41 -64.50 38.50
N THR A 2 4.79 -63.93 37.36
CA THR A 2 3.94 -63.08 36.51
C THR A 2 4.46 -63.10 35.07
N LEU A 3 3.57 -63.34 34.09
CA LEU A 3 3.79 -63.08 32.66
C LEU A 3 3.82 -61.57 32.44
N PHE A 4 4.62 -61.05 31.50
CA PHE A 4 4.18 -59.95 30.65
C PHE A 4 4.84 -59.98 29.27
N PHE A 5 4.04 -59.55 28.30
CA PHE A 5 4.07 -59.76 26.87
C PHE A 5 5.19 -59.01 26.16
N GLY A 6 5.74 -59.64 25.11
CA GLY A 6 6.42 -58.93 24.04
C GLY A 6 5.42 -58.09 23.25
N ILE A 7 5.76 -56.83 23.03
CA ILE A 7 5.12 -56.00 22.02
C ILE A 7 6.23 -55.63 21.05
N SER A 8 6.15 -56.24 19.86
CA SER A 8 6.82 -55.77 18.66
C SER A 8 6.41 -54.31 18.46
N SER A 9 7.36 -53.38 18.58
CA SER A 9 7.14 -52.03 18.07
C SER A 9 7.24 -52.15 16.55
N ASP A 10 6.08 -52.30 15.91
CA ASP A 10 5.96 -52.11 14.47
C ASP A 10 6.62 -50.79 14.09
N ASN A 11 7.56 -50.89 13.14
CA ASN A 11 8.11 -49.77 12.41
C ASN A 11 6.95 -49.01 11.77
N ALA A 12 6.49 -47.95 12.45
CA ALA A 12 5.82 -46.85 11.77
C ALA A 12 6.89 -46.14 10.95
N THR A 13 7.08 -46.59 9.71
CA THR A 13 7.68 -45.76 8.67
C THR A 13 6.86 -44.47 8.62
N ALA A 14 7.41 -43.39 9.15
CA ALA A 14 6.90 -42.06 8.88
C ALA A 14 7.03 -41.85 7.37
N ASN A 15 5.93 -42.04 6.63
CA ASN A 15 5.80 -41.49 5.28
C ASN A 15 5.88 -39.98 5.45
N SER A 16 7.06 -39.42 5.22
CA SER A 16 7.23 -37.99 5.03
C SER A 16 6.60 -37.65 3.68
N HIS A 17 5.28 -37.47 3.66
CA HIS A 17 4.60 -36.85 2.53
C HIS A 17 5.22 -35.45 2.35
N THR A 18 5.93 -35.25 1.24
CA THR A 18 6.53 -33.94 0.97
C THR A 18 5.41 -32.99 0.58
N ALA A 19 5.11 -32.03 1.44
CA ALA A 19 4.12 -30.99 1.14
C ALA A 19 4.64 -30.08 0.03
N PRO A 20 3.75 -29.51 -0.81
CA PRO A 20 4.13 -28.51 -1.79
C PRO A 20 4.78 -27.29 -1.10
N MET A 21 5.86 -26.76 -1.67
CA MET A 21 6.57 -25.62 -1.10
C MET A 21 7.26 -24.78 -2.18
N ILE A 22 7.34 -23.48 -1.94
CA ILE A 22 8.17 -22.57 -2.75
C ILE A 22 9.64 -22.86 -2.42
N ILE A 23 10.42 -23.23 -3.43
CA ILE A 23 11.85 -23.54 -3.33
C ILE A 23 12.67 -22.26 -3.51
N ASP A 24 12.32 -21.48 -4.54
CA ASP A 24 12.96 -20.21 -4.87
C ASP A 24 11.91 -19.25 -5.43
N GLN A 25 12.09 -17.96 -5.16
CA GLN A 25 11.25 -16.90 -5.73
C GLN A 25 12.11 -15.67 -5.98
N GLN A 26 12.00 -15.11 -7.18
CA GLN A 26 12.71 -13.90 -7.57
C GLN A 26 11.71 -12.84 -8.00
N ILE A 27 12.00 -11.61 -7.60
CA ILE A 27 11.19 -10.43 -7.83
C ILE A 27 12.05 -9.40 -8.54
N GLU A 28 11.57 -8.92 -9.68
CA GLU A 28 12.18 -7.82 -10.42
C GLU A 28 11.18 -6.68 -10.55
N ILE A 29 11.57 -5.46 -10.17
CA ILE A 29 10.72 -4.28 -10.23
C ILE A 29 11.21 -3.40 -11.38
N ASP A 30 10.43 -3.35 -12.46
CA ASP A 30 10.55 -2.33 -13.49
C ASP A 30 9.70 -1.14 -13.07
N TYR A 31 10.31 -0.22 -12.32
CA TYR A 31 9.60 0.81 -11.59
C TYR A 31 8.84 1.75 -12.52
N GLY A 32 7.53 1.84 -12.32
CA GLY A 32 6.61 2.60 -13.17
C GLY A 32 5.98 1.79 -14.30
N GLU A 33 6.32 0.50 -14.45
CA GLU A 33 5.82 -0.37 -15.52
C GLU A 33 5.20 -1.65 -14.96
N LYS A 34 5.99 -2.47 -14.23
CA LYS A 34 5.55 -3.77 -13.71
C LYS A 34 6.42 -4.32 -12.57
N ILE A 35 5.89 -5.33 -11.88
CA ILE A 35 6.63 -6.24 -11.01
C ILE A 35 6.61 -7.62 -11.65
N SER A 36 7.76 -8.16 -12.00
CA SER A 36 7.92 -9.51 -12.54
C SER A 36 8.23 -10.49 -11.41
N VAL A 37 7.50 -11.59 -11.36
CA VAL A 37 7.60 -12.62 -10.32
C VAL A 37 7.90 -13.95 -10.99
N THR A 38 9.02 -14.56 -10.62
CA THR A 38 9.35 -15.93 -11.01
C THR A 38 9.48 -16.80 -9.77
N ALA A 39 8.97 -18.03 -9.82
CA ALA A 39 9.03 -18.96 -8.70
C ALA A 39 9.30 -20.39 -9.17
N SER A 40 10.13 -21.09 -8.41
CA SER A 40 10.30 -22.54 -8.48
C SER A 40 9.60 -23.18 -7.29
N ILE A 41 8.68 -24.10 -7.56
CA ILE A 41 7.82 -24.72 -6.55
C ILE A 41 7.99 -26.23 -6.65
N GLY A 42 8.30 -26.88 -5.52
CA GLY A 42 8.23 -28.34 -5.43
C GLY A 42 6.78 -28.75 -5.24
N THR A 43 6.21 -29.55 -6.14
CA THR A 43 4.78 -29.92 -6.08
C THR A 43 4.47 -30.99 -5.05
N GLY A 44 5.50 -31.62 -4.46
CA GLY A 44 5.30 -32.70 -3.50
C GLY A 44 4.61 -33.90 -4.12
N GLU A 45 3.42 -34.26 -3.64
CA GLU A 45 2.61 -35.34 -4.21
C GLU A 45 1.50 -34.84 -5.15
N LEU A 46 1.43 -33.53 -5.40
CA LEU A 46 0.43 -32.97 -6.32
C LEU A 46 0.72 -33.40 -7.77
N ASN A 47 -0.33 -33.86 -8.44
CA ASN A 47 -0.32 -34.16 -9.86
C ASN A 47 -1.06 -33.04 -10.60
N LEU A 48 -0.31 -32.17 -11.26
CA LEU A 48 -0.87 -31.01 -11.97
C LEU A 48 -1.06 -31.34 -13.46
N ASP A 49 -2.15 -30.88 -14.07
CA ASP A 49 -2.31 -31.00 -15.51
C ASP A 49 -1.50 -29.91 -16.22
N ALA A 50 -0.37 -30.30 -16.79
CA ALA A 50 0.53 -29.42 -17.55
C ALA A 50 -0.13 -28.73 -18.76
N LYS A 51 -1.29 -29.23 -19.22
CA LYS A 51 -2.01 -28.69 -20.38
C LYS A 51 -3.17 -27.78 -19.99
N SER A 52 -3.54 -27.75 -18.71
CA SER A 52 -4.61 -26.91 -18.20
C SER A 52 -4.02 -25.66 -17.55
N SER A 53 -4.36 -24.48 -18.09
CA SER A 53 -3.99 -23.22 -17.46
C SER A 53 -4.64 -23.04 -16.09
N GLU A 54 -5.70 -23.78 -15.77
CA GLU A 54 -6.38 -23.72 -14.46
C GLU A 54 -5.64 -24.48 -13.35
N SER A 55 -4.61 -25.26 -13.70
CA SER A 55 -3.80 -25.99 -12.73
C SER A 55 -3.00 -25.07 -11.80
N VAL A 56 -2.74 -23.83 -12.22
CA VAL A 56 -1.98 -22.84 -11.46
C VAL A 56 -2.67 -21.48 -11.56
N ARG A 57 -2.83 -20.81 -10.42
CA ARG A 57 -3.16 -19.38 -10.37
C ARG A 57 -2.13 -18.67 -9.51
N ALA A 58 -1.74 -17.48 -9.96
CA ALA A 58 -1.04 -16.54 -9.11
C ALA A 58 -2.06 -15.54 -8.57
N LEU A 59 -2.09 -15.37 -7.26
CA LEU A 59 -2.93 -14.43 -6.55
C LEU A 59 -2.03 -13.34 -5.99
N PHE A 60 -2.48 -12.10 -6.05
CA PHE A 60 -1.79 -10.98 -5.42
C PHE A 60 -2.78 -10.00 -4.82
N ARG A 61 -2.36 -9.35 -3.74
CA ARG A 61 -3.14 -8.31 -3.07
C ARG A 61 -2.20 -7.23 -2.53
N PRO A 62 -2.38 -5.97 -2.92
CA PRO A 62 -1.75 -4.85 -2.21
C PRO A 62 -2.18 -4.87 -0.75
N ARG A 63 -1.28 -4.67 0.22
CA ARG A 63 -1.64 -4.55 1.63
C ARG A 63 -2.39 -3.25 1.89
N GLY A 64 -3.32 -3.30 2.84
CA GLY A 64 -4.08 -2.14 3.31
C GLY A 64 -5.52 -2.48 3.68
N GLY A 65 -6.20 -1.56 4.39
CA GLY A 65 -7.45 -1.84 5.10
C GLY A 65 -8.66 -2.21 4.24
N SER A 66 -8.64 -1.91 2.93
CA SER A 66 -9.79 -2.12 2.04
C SER A 66 -9.39 -2.72 0.68
N THR A 67 -8.31 -3.49 0.66
CA THR A 67 -7.75 -4.11 -0.55
C THR A 67 -8.31 -5.51 -0.76
N ILE A 68 -8.37 -5.95 -2.02
CA ILE A 68 -8.92 -7.26 -2.40
C ILE A 68 -7.89 -8.08 -3.19
N TRP A 69 -8.03 -9.40 -3.11
CA TRP A 69 -7.23 -10.31 -3.92
C TRP A 69 -7.61 -10.21 -5.40
N SER A 70 -6.59 -10.09 -6.25
CA SER A 70 -6.67 -10.31 -7.68
C SER A 70 -5.98 -11.63 -8.02
N TYR A 71 -6.32 -12.22 -9.17
CA TYR A 71 -5.66 -13.42 -9.65
C TYR A 71 -5.43 -13.36 -11.15
N LEU A 72 -4.47 -14.16 -11.61
CA LEU A 72 -4.16 -14.39 -13.01
C LEU A 72 -3.78 -15.85 -13.23
N TYR A 73 -3.79 -16.25 -14.50
CA TYR A 73 -3.30 -17.55 -14.94
C TYR A 73 -1.87 -17.35 -15.48
N PRO A 74 -0.84 -17.75 -14.72
CA PRO A 74 0.55 -17.50 -15.09
C PRO A 74 1.01 -18.45 -16.20
N GLU A 75 2.09 -18.10 -16.87
CA GLU A 75 2.85 -19.08 -17.65
C GLU A 75 3.56 -20.02 -16.68
N PHE A 76 3.55 -21.31 -16.98
CA PHE A 76 4.23 -22.30 -16.14
C PHE A 76 4.76 -23.49 -16.93
N SER A 77 5.76 -24.17 -16.35
CA SER A 77 6.29 -25.42 -16.89
C SER A 77 6.56 -26.42 -15.77
N LEU A 78 6.45 -27.70 -16.09
CA LEU A 78 6.69 -28.80 -15.16
C LEU A 78 7.91 -29.59 -15.62
N ALA A 79 8.90 -29.71 -14.74
CA ALA A 79 10.02 -30.61 -14.91
C ALA A 79 9.82 -31.83 -14.02
N HIS A 80 9.82 -33.03 -14.64
CA HIS A 80 9.67 -34.26 -13.90
C HIS A 80 10.93 -34.55 -13.08
N GLY A 81 10.79 -34.73 -11.77
CA GLY A 81 11.91 -35.09 -10.90
C GLY A 81 12.53 -36.42 -11.31
N ALA A 82 13.82 -36.44 -11.61
CA ALA A 82 14.52 -37.69 -11.95
C ALA A 82 14.66 -38.58 -10.69
N THR A 83 13.79 -39.58 -10.57
CA THR A 83 13.92 -40.81 -9.77
C THR A 83 14.06 -40.71 -8.24
N SER A 84 13.10 -41.37 -7.57
CA SER A 84 13.17 -41.95 -6.22
C SER A 84 13.61 -41.03 -5.07
N GLY A 85 12.63 -40.33 -4.50
CA GLY A 85 12.67 -39.88 -3.11
C GLY A 85 12.69 -38.37 -2.93
N ALA A 86 11.56 -37.85 -2.47
CA ALA A 86 11.41 -36.65 -1.64
C ALA A 86 11.16 -35.27 -2.29
N ILE A 87 11.09 -35.11 -3.62
CA ILE A 87 10.56 -33.87 -4.22
C ILE A 87 9.75 -34.29 -5.44
N GLY A 88 8.49 -33.89 -5.56
CA GLY A 88 7.65 -34.17 -6.71
C GLY A 88 8.16 -33.56 -8.01
N ASP A 89 7.25 -33.30 -8.94
CA ASP A 89 7.56 -32.45 -10.07
C ASP A 89 8.01 -31.06 -9.58
N GLN A 90 8.90 -30.43 -10.34
CA GLN A 90 9.28 -29.05 -10.11
C GLN A 90 8.49 -28.17 -11.07
N LEU A 91 7.69 -27.28 -10.50
CA LEU A 91 6.89 -26.30 -11.20
C LEU A 91 7.66 -24.98 -11.26
N SER A 92 7.89 -24.46 -12.46
CA SER A 92 8.37 -23.10 -12.67
C SER A 92 7.18 -22.23 -13.09
N VAL A 93 6.97 -21.10 -12.39
CA VAL A 93 5.87 -20.16 -12.62
C VAL A 93 6.44 -18.77 -12.90
N GLU A 94 5.87 -18.06 -13.88
CA GLU A 94 6.20 -16.67 -14.18
C GLU A 94 4.93 -15.84 -14.42
N PHE A 95 4.89 -14.65 -13.81
CA PHE A 95 3.84 -13.67 -14.07
C PHE A 95 4.27 -12.23 -13.76
N GLU A 96 3.42 -11.29 -14.17
CA GLU A 96 3.64 -9.86 -13.98
C GLU A 96 2.45 -9.21 -13.28
N ILE A 97 2.75 -8.30 -12.34
CA ILE A 97 1.79 -7.36 -11.77
C ILE A 97 2.02 -6.01 -12.46
N PRO A 98 1.09 -5.52 -13.31
CA PRO A 98 1.26 -4.24 -13.98
C PRO A 98 1.18 -3.10 -12.96
N THR A 99 2.14 -2.17 -13.02
CA THR A 99 2.20 -0.98 -12.16
C THR A 99 2.22 0.35 -12.93
N GLY A 100 2.26 0.26 -14.27
CA GLY A 100 2.29 1.41 -15.18
C GLY A 100 0.93 2.03 -15.52
N PRO A 101 0.86 2.80 -16.62
CA PRO A 101 -0.34 3.54 -17.00
C PRO A 101 -1.58 2.64 -17.10
N GLY A 102 -2.61 2.94 -16.32
CA GLY A 102 -3.85 2.14 -16.24
C GLY A 102 -3.87 1.11 -15.11
N SER A 103 -2.76 0.92 -14.38
CA SER A 103 -2.66 0.04 -13.19
C SER A 103 -1.77 0.68 -12.13
N TYR A 104 -2.02 1.95 -11.83
CA TYR A 104 -1.18 2.74 -10.94
C TYR A 104 -1.22 2.25 -9.49
N TYR A 105 -0.04 2.02 -8.92
CA TYR A 105 0.18 1.89 -7.48
C TYR A 105 1.17 2.97 -7.02
N PRO A 106 0.93 3.63 -5.87
CA PRO A 106 1.92 4.54 -5.32
C PRO A 106 3.17 3.78 -4.84
N PRO A 107 4.36 4.43 -4.80
CA PRO A 107 5.53 3.84 -4.16
C PRO A 107 5.24 3.47 -2.70
N GLY A 108 5.89 2.42 -2.22
CA GLY A 108 5.79 1.90 -0.87
C GLY A 108 4.62 0.95 -0.64
N VAL A 109 3.79 0.67 -1.65
CA VAL A 109 2.77 -0.41 -1.55
C VAL A 109 3.48 -1.74 -1.37
N GLU A 110 3.02 -2.54 -0.41
CA GLU A 110 3.44 -3.93 -0.27
C GLU A 110 2.42 -4.86 -0.92
N PHE A 111 2.87 -5.93 -1.54
CA PHE A 111 2.00 -6.94 -2.14
C PHE A 111 2.19 -8.28 -1.43
N ASP A 112 1.10 -8.84 -0.93
CA ASP A 112 1.03 -10.27 -0.61
C ASP A 112 0.84 -11.04 -1.91
N ILE A 113 1.56 -12.17 -2.08
CA ILE A 113 1.46 -13.05 -3.24
C ILE A 113 1.21 -14.47 -2.76
N GLU A 114 0.28 -15.18 -3.40
CA GLU A 114 0.04 -16.62 -3.18
C GLU A 114 -0.02 -17.37 -4.51
N PHE A 115 0.42 -18.63 -4.50
CA PHE A 115 0.23 -19.55 -5.61
C PHE A 115 -0.86 -20.56 -5.24
N GLU A 116 -1.94 -20.61 -6.02
CA GLU A 116 -2.98 -21.64 -5.89
C GLU A 116 -2.71 -22.75 -6.92
N LEU A 117 -2.47 -23.97 -6.44
CA LEU A 117 -2.20 -25.14 -7.26
C LEU A 117 -3.39 -26.09 -7.20
N THR A 118 -3.93 -26.48 -8.36
CA THR A 118 -5.09 -27.36 -8.47
C THR A 118 -4.66 -28.73 -8.99
N ASN A 119 -4.87 -29.78 -8.18
CA ASN A 119 -4.60 -31.17 -8.53
C ASN A 119 -5.57 -31.65 -9.62
N VAL A 120 -5.23 -32.68 -10.39
CA VAL A 120 -6.13 -33.30 -11.40
C VAL A 120 -7.46 -33.78 -10.79
N GLY A 121 -7.48 -34.07 -9.48
CA GLY A 121 -8.70 -34.42 -8.73
C GLY A 121 -9.62 -33.24 -8.39
N GLY A 122 -9.19 -31.99 -8.62
CA GLY A 122 -9.93 -30.76 -8.35
C GLY A 122 -9.62 -30.11 -7.00
N ASP A 123 -8.92 -30.80 -6.09
CA ASP A 123 -8.47 -30.21 -4.82
C ASP A 123 -7.39 -29.16 -5.07
N SER A 124 -7.49 -28.02 -4.39
CA SER A 124 -6.50 -26.93 -4.48
C SER A 124 -5.79 -26.66 -3.17
N ILE A 125 -4.52 -26.24 -3.27
CA ILE A 125 -3.71 -25.74 -2.16
C ILE A 125 -3.23 -24.32 -2.46
N ARG A 126 -3.10 -23.49 -1.41
CA ARG A 126 -2.49 -22.17 -1.52
C ARG A 126 -1.14 -22.14 -0.82
N LEU A 127 -0.16 -21.58 -1.51
CA LEU A 127 1.21 -21.41 -1.05
C LEU A 127 1.52 -19.91 -0.99
N PRO A 128 1.49 -19.29 0.20
CA PRO A 128 1.88 -17.89 0.33
C PRO A 128 3.37 -17.72 0.08
N SER A 129 3.73 -16.62 -0.58
CA SER A 129 5.11 -16.17 -0.70
C SER A 129 5.69 -15.89 0.70
N PRO A 130 6.98 -16.19 0.93
CA PRO A 130 7.58 -16.05 2.25
C PRO A 130 7.62 -14.59 2.72
N GLU A 131 7.77 -13.64 1.81
CA GLU A 131 7.83 -12.21 2.09
C GLU A 131 6.87 -11.44 1.18
N ALA A 132 6.42 -10.27 1.64
CA ALA A 132 5.68 -9.33 0.81
C ALA A 132 6.63 -8.54 -0.09
N VAL A 133 6.15 -8.16 -1.26
CA VAL A 133 6.91 -7.36 -2.23
C VAL A 133 6.63 -5.89 -2.02
N GLU A 134 7.62 -5.11 -1.60
CA GLU A 134 7.48 -3.65 -1.49
C GLU A 134 7.83 -2.96 -2.82
N TYR A 135 6.88 -2.20 -3.36
CA TYR A 135 7.01 -1.51 -4.63
C TYR A 135 7.71 -0.15 -4.48
N LEU A 136 9.02 -0.16 -4.61
CA LEU A 136 9.89 1.02 -4.61
C LEU A 136 10.85 0.98 -5.80
N ASP A 137 11.37 2.14 -6.21
CA ASP A 137 12.37 2.23 -7.28
C ASP A 137 13.67 1.53 -6.81
N PRO A 138 14.07 0.39 -7.42
CA PRO A 138 15.25 -0.36 -6.99
C PRO A 138 16.56 0.37 -7.30
N ALA A 139 16.54 1.42 -8.12
CA ALA A 139 17.72 2.24 -8.40
C ALA A 139 18.07 3.19 -7.24
N ARG A 140 17.26 3.26 -6.18
CA ARG A 140 17.43 4.17 -5.05
C ARG A 140 17.71 3.43 -3.75
N ASP A 141 18.53 4.06 -2.91
CA ASP A 141 18.85 3.57 -1.57
C ASP A 141 17.83 4.09 -0.54
N TRP A 142 16.70 3.38 -0.44
CA TRP A 142 15.60 3.74 0.45
C TRP A 142 15.91 3.43 1.92
N GLN A 143 15.81 4.45 2.76
CA GLN A 143 16.01 4.43 4.20
C GLN A 143 14.66 4.52 4.92
N ARG A 144 14.58 3.95 6.13
CA ARG A 144 13.38 3.92 6.96
C ARG A 144 13.68 4.47 8.35
N VAL A 145 12.86 5.40 8.83
CA VAL A 145 12.96 5.96 10.18
C VAL A 145 11.55 6.01 10.79
N PRO A 146 11.33 5.36 11.95
CA PRO A 146 10.03 5.42 12.62
C PRO A 146 9.80 6.81 13.24
N GLY A 147 8.57 7.30 13.16
CA GLY A 147 8.02 8.39 13.97
C GLY A 147 6.92 7.85 14.89
N ASP A 148 6.12 8.74 15.46
CA ASP A 148 5.03 8.35 16.35
C ASP A 148 3.75 7.99 15.55
N GLY A 149 3.53 6.68 15.35
CA GLY A 149 2.38 6.13 14.60
C GLY A 149 2.56 6.03 13.08
N TYR A 150 3.77 6.25 12.56
CA TYR A 150 4.10 6.13 11.14
C TYR A 150 5.59 5.83 10.91
N THR A 151 5.95 5.41 9.70
CA THR A 151 7.33 5.21 9.25
C THR A 151 7.64 6.13 8.06
N VAL A 152 8.71 6.93 8.15
CA VAL A 152 9.22 7.72 7.04
C VAL A 152 10.13 6.86 6.17
N ILE A 153 9.80 6.75 4.89
CA ILE A 153 10.56 6.04 3.86
C ILE A 153 11.09 7.07 2.87
N TYR A 154 12.41 7.21 2.76
CA TYR A 154 13.04 8.30 1.99
C TYR A 154 14.36 7.89 1.36
N TYR A 155 14.88 8.70 0.44
CA TYR A 155 16.25 8.61 -0.04
C TYR A 155 16.79 10.00 -0.38
N GLY A 156 18.10 10.14 -0.54
CA GLY A 156 18.71 11.38 -1.05
C GLY A 156 18.55 12.62 -0.16
N VAL A 157 18.13 12.43 1.11
CA VAL A 157 18.00 13.47 2.14
C VAL A 157 18.90 13.09 3.31
N SER A 158 19.51 14.06 4.00
CA SER A 158 20.30 13.79 5.20
C SER A 158 19.42 13.30 6.35
N ARG A 159 19.99 12.41 7.18
CA ARG A 159 19.31 11.87 8.35
C ARG A 159 18.82 12.97 9.31
N ASP A 160 19.67 13.96 9.63
CA ASP A 160 19.31 15.07 10.51
C ASP A 160 18.06 15.83 10.04
N ARG A 161 17.90 16.04 8.72
CA ARG A 161 16.73 16.74 8.16
C ARG A 161 15.45 15.92 8.25
N VAL A 162 15.57 14.59 8.22
CA VAL A 162 14.44 13.67 8.42
C VAL A 162 14.06 13.64 9.90
N ASP A 163 15.04 13.61 10.80
CA ASP A 163 14.80 13.66 12.24
C ASP A 163 14.14 14.99 12.65
N GLU A 164 14.57 16.13 12.10
CA GLU A 164 13.92 17.45 12.28
C GLU A 164 12.46 17.46 11.79
N LEU A 165 12.18 16.78 10.66
CA LEU A 165 10.82 16.64 10.16
C LEU A 165 9.97 15.79 11.12
N ILE A 166 10.49 14.64 11.56
CA ILE A 166 9.80 13.73 12.49
C ILE A 166 9.50 14.44 13.80
N GLU A 167 10.48 15.12 14.41
CA GLU A 167 10.26 15.88 15.65
C GLU A 167 9.13 16.91 15.52
N ALA A 168 9.09 17.62 14.39
CA ALA A 168 8.06 18.62 14.11
C ALA A 168 6.66 18.01 13.88
N ILE A 169 6.58 16.77 13.38
CA ILE A 169 5.33 16.04 13.16
C ILE A 169 4.86 15.35 14.44
N ASP A 170 5.76 14.71 15.17
CA ASP A 170 5.47 14.02 16.43
C ASP A 170 4.86 15.00 17.46
N PHE A 171 5.33 16.25 17.50
CA PHE A 171 4.72 17.31 18.33
C PHE A 171 3.23 17.56 18.01
N ARG A 172 2.75 17.15 16.84
CA ARG A 172 1.38 17.37 16.35
C ARG A 172 0.50 16.13 16.49
N ILE A 173 1.08 14.95 16.71
CA ILE A 173 0.34 13.68 16.76
C ILE A 173 -0.79 13.75 17.78
N SER A 174 -0.54 14.24 19.01
CA SER A 174 -1.60 14.38 20.02
C SER A 174 -2.79 15.23 19.57
N THR A 175 -2.56 16.23 18.69
CA THR A 175 -3.65 17.05 18.12
C THR A 175 -4.40 16.28 17.04
N ILE A 176 -3.69 15.52 16.20
CA ILE A 176 -4.29 14.65 15.18
C ILE A 176 -5.16 13.58 15.87
N GLU A 177 -4.64 12.91 16.89
CA GLU A 177 -5.36 11.91 17.66
C GLU A 177 -6.59 12.50 18.36
N ALA A 178 -6.45 13.65 19.03
CA ALA A 178 -7.56 14.31 19.70
C ALA A 178 -8.66 14.77 18.72
N THR A 179 -8.29 15.14 17.49
CA THR A 179 -9.23 15.60 16.46
C THR A 179 -9.94 14.43 15.79
N THR A 180 -9.22 13.34 15.51
CA THR A 180 -9.73 12.19 14.74
C THR A 180 -10.29 11.08 15.62
N GLY A 181 -9.89 11.02 16.90
CA GLY A 181 -10.23 9.96 17.83
C GLY A 181 -9.39 8.68 17.66
N VAL A 182 -8.47 8.63 16.69
CA VAL A 182 -7.60 7.48 16.43
C VAL A 182 -6.33 7.64 17.25
N THR A 183 -6.11 6.74 18.23
CA THR A 183 -4.97 6.77 19.18
C THR A 183 -4.04 5.57 19.06
N ASP A 184 -4.38 4.62 18.19
CA ASP A 184 -3.59 3.43 17.90
C ASP A 184 -3.73 3.14 16.40
N PRO A 185 -3.13 3.97 15.53
CA PRO A 185 -3.21 3.76 14.10
C PRO A 185 -2.44 2.48 13.73
N PRO A 186 -2.83 1.79 12.64
CA PRO A 186 -2.01 0.76 12.04
C PRO A 186 -0.68 1.35 11.55
N ASP A 187 0.28 0.52 11.13
CA ASP A 187 1.52 1.01 10.53
C ASP A 187 1.24 1.86 9.27
N LEU A 188 1.43 3.18 9.39
CA LEU A 188 1.26 4.16 8.32
C LEU A 188 2.62 4.46 7.68
N LYS A 189 2.64 4.64 6.36
CA LYS A 189 3.90 4.92 5.64
C LYS A 189 3.89 6.30 4.98
N ALA A 190 4.99 7.03 5.17
CA ALA A 190 5.23 8.32 4.56
C ALA A 190 6.39 8.21 3.56
N ILE A 191 6.09 8.24 2.27
CA ILE A 191 7.11 8.13 1.22
C ILE A 191 7.52 9.54 0.83
N VAL A 192 8.72 9.95 1.23
CA VAL A 192 9.16 11.34 1.10
C VAL A 192 10.36 11.45 0.16
N PHE A 193 10.15 12.17 -0.94
CA PHE A 193 11.18 12.41 -1.93
C PHE A 193 12.05 13.63 -1.58
N PRO A 194 13.29 13.70 -2.08
CA PRO A 194 14.15 14.86 -1.88
C PRO A 194 13.66 16.10 -2.65
N THR A 195 13.14 15.90 -3.87
CA THR A 195 12.64 16.97 -4.74
C THR A 195 11.40 16.55 -5.53
N ILE A 196 10.61 17.54 -5.98
CA ILE A 196 9.41 17.30 -6.81
C ILE A 196 9.80 16.58 -8.11
N GLN A 197 10.98 16.87 -8.66
CA GLN A 197 11.48 16.23 -9.87
C GLN A 197 11.71 14.73 -9.65
N ASP A 198 12.26 14.35 -8.49
CA ASP A 198 12.49 12.96 -8.11
C ASP A 198 11.18 12.20 -7.85
N ALA A 199 10.15 12.90 -7.35
CA ALA A 199 8.82 12.33 -7.13
C ALA A 199 7.98 12.23 -8.40
N THR A 200 8.31 13.00 -9.45
CA THR A 200 7.52 13.11 -10.69
C THR A 200 7.16 11.76 -11.32
N PRO A 201 8.09 10.80 -11.46
CA PRO A 201 7.79 9.47 -12.00
C PRO A 201 6.81 8.65 -11.15
N SER A 202 6.71 8.96 -9.85
CA SER A 202 5.90 8.22 -8.87
C SER A 202 4.48 8.75 -8.71
N PHE A 203 4.17 9.92 -9.28
CA PHE A 203 2.83 10.50 -9.22
C PHE A 203 1.89 9.82 -10.23
N PRO A 204 0.58 9.74 -9.92
CA PRO A 204 -0.38 9.15 -10.83
C PRO A 204 -0.37 9.88 -12.20
N PRO A 205 -0.59 9.16 -13.31
CA PRO A 205 -0.67 9.77 -14.63
C PRO A 205 -1.94 10.62 -14.72
N VAL A 206 -1.82 11.91 -14.40
CA VAL A 206 -2.92 12.88 -14.44
C VAL A 206 -2.75 13.86 -15.60
N SER A 207 -3.85 14.45 -16.05
CA SER A 207 -3.83 15.51 -17.07
C SER A 207 -2.99 16.71 -16.58
N GLN A 208 -2.38 17.45 -17.51
CA GLN A 208 -1.50 18.57 -17.18
C GLN A 208 -2.18 19.63 -16.27
N THR A 209 -3.50 19.81 -16.37
CA THR A 209 -4.28 20.72 -15.51
C THR A 209 -4.41 20.25 -14.06
N ALA A 210 -4.45 18.94 -13.82
CA ALA A 210 -4.51 18.37 -12.46
C ALA A 210 -3.14 18.39 -11.76
N LYS A 211 -2.05 18.36 -12.56
CA LYS A 211 -0.67 18.51 -12.07
C LYS A 211 -0.46 19.85 -11.33
N ASP A 212 -1.11 20.93 -11.78
CA ASP A 212 -0.88 22.29 -11.27
C ASP A 212 -1.51 22.58 -9.89
N GLN A 213 -2.32 21.67 -9.30
CA GLN A 213 -3.25 22.05 -8.22
C GLN A 213 -2.94 21.53 -6.79
N ARG A 214 -1.99 20.60 -6.59
CA ARG A 214 -1.39 20.20 -5.28
C ARG A 214 -0.71 18.84 -5.32
N ILE A 215 -1.01 18.03 -6.33
CA ILE A 215 -0.50 16.65 -6.44
C ILE A 215 1.02 16.61 -6.31
N PHE A 216 1.75 17.60 -6.83
CA PHE A 216 3.22 17.67 -6.67
C PHE A 216 3.73 17.96 -5.25
N ALA A 217 2.88 18.49 -4.36
CA ALA A 217 3.23 18.65 -2.95
C ALA A 217 3.12 17.28 -2.25
N GLY A 218 1.99 16.60 -2.41
CA GLY A 218 1.75 15.27 -1.88
C GLY A 218 0.36 14.73 -2.26
N PHE A 219 0.14 13.46 -1.95
CA PHE A 219 -1.18 12.84 -1.94
C PHE A 219 -1.21 11.63 -1.00
N ALA A 220 -2.33 11.43 -0.33
CA ALA A 220 -2.61 10.24 0.45
C ALA A 220 -3.33 9.14 -0.36
N LYS A 221 -3.06 7.88 -0.01
CA LYS A 221 -3.80 6.69 -0.47
C LYS A 221 -4.17 5.84 0.75
N PRO A 222 -5.22 6.23 1.50
CA PRO A 222 -5.61 5.56 2.74
C PRO A 222 -5.89 4.06 2.57
N GLN A 223 -6.37 3.62 1.41
CA GLN A 223 -6.58 2.20 1.13
C GLN A 223 -5.30 1.36 1.25
N TYR A 224 -4.13 1.97 1.08
CA TYR A 224 -2.80 1.35 1.24
C TYR A 224 -2.07 1.85 2.50
N ARG A 225 -2.73 2.65 3.35
CA ARG A 225 -2.15 3.23 4.58
C ARG A 225 -0.85 4.00 4.37
N LEU A 226 -0.76 4.68 3.24
CA LEU A 226 0.43 5.45 2.92
C LEU A 226 0.09 6.76 2.22
N PHE A 227 1.01 7.70 2.29
CA PHE A 227 1.01 8.88 1.45
C PHE A 227 2.37 9.11 0.82
N VAL A 228 2.37 9.89 -0.26
CA VAL A 228 3.57 10.27 -0.99
C VAL A 228 3.71 11.78 -0.94
N GLN A 229 4.92 12.26 -0.67
CA GLN A 229 5.23 13.67 -0.59
C GLN A 229 6.42 14.01 -1.48
N GLY A 230 6.24 15.01 -2.34
CA GLY A 230 7.21 15.35 -3.37
C GLY A 230 8.49 16.01 -2.85
N ARG A 231 8.47 16.57 -1.64
CA ARG A 231 9.66 17.18 -0.99
C ARG A 231 9.45 17.32 0.50
N MET A 232 10.52 17.30 1.29
CA MET A 232 10.47 17.58 2.74
C MET A 232 9.74 18.90 3.06
N ASN A 233 8.60 18.79 3.74
CA ASN A 233 7.73 19.90 4.16
C ASN A 233 6.78 19.43 5.28
N THR A 234 6.90 20.00 6.47
CA THR A 234 6.13 19.61 7.65
C THR A 234 4.62 19.85 7.49
N SER A 235 4.22 20.95 6.86
CA SER A 235 2.79 21.26 6.69
C SER A 235 2.12 20.27 5.74
N THR A 236 2.75 19.97 4.60
CA THR A 236 2.27 18.92 3.67
C THR A 236 2.25 17.56 4.35
N PHE A 237 3.27 17.21 5.13
CA PHE A 237 3.31 15.92 5.82
C PHE A 237 2.14 15.77 6.79
N ALA A 238 1.90 16.79 7.62
CA ALA A 238 0.77 16.80 8.56
C ALA A 238 -0.58 16.75 7.82
N HIS A 239 -0.70 17.42 6.67
CA HIS A 239 -1.88 17.38 5.82
C HIS A 239 -2.16 15.95 5.30
N GLU A 240 -1.17 15.32 4.69
CA GLU A 240 -1.35 13.97 4.12
C GLU A 240 -1.53 12.90 5.21
N LEU A 241 -0.85 13.04 6.35
CA LEU A 241 -1.02 12.15 7.50
C LEU A 241 -2.45 12.27 8.09
N ALA A 242 -2.99 13.48 8.14
CA ALA A 242 -4.36 13.72 8.61
C ALA A 242 -5.41 12.99 7.75
N HIS A 243 -5.21 12.87 6.43
CA HIS A 243 -6.08 12.05 5.58
C HIS A 243 -6.06 10.57 5.99
N LEU A 244 -4.89 10.02 6.34
CA LEU A 244 -4.79 8.63 6.79
C LEU A 244 -5.52 8.41 8.12
N TYR A 245 -5.29 9.25 9.13
CA TYR A 245 -5.98 9.15 10.42
C TYR A 245 -7.49 9.36 10.28
N THR A 246 -7.91 10.35 9.49
CA THR A 246 -9.33 10.61 9.22
C THR A 246 -10.00 9.40 8.58
N HIS A 247 -9.32 8.76 7.62
CA HIS A 247 -9.84 7.54 7.00
C HIS A 247 -9.95 6.38 7.98
N GLU A 248 -8.96 6.14 8.85
CA GLU A 248 -9.04 5.07 9.86
C GLU A 248 -10.19 5.32 10.86
N ALA A 249 -10.51 6.58 11.17
CA ALA A 249 -11.64 6.93 12.04
C ALA A 249 -13.02 6.59 11.42
N ILE A 250 -13.12 6.56 10.09
CA ILE A 250 -14.41 6.56 9.39
C ILE A 250 -14.59 5.42 8.37
N SER A 251 -13.58 4.58 8.13
CA SER A 251 -13.56 3.58 7.06
C SER A 251 -14.72 2.56 7.16
N SER A 252 -15.27 2.34 8.35
CA SER A 252 -16.44 1.49 8.57
C SER A 252 -17.79 2.23 8.58
N ALA A 253 -17.80 3.56 8.56
CA ALA A 253 -18.97 4.39 8.83
C ALA A 253 -19.63 5.02 7.58
N PHE A 254 -18.89 5.19 6.48
CA PHE A 254 -19.40 5.83 5.25
C PHE A 254 -19.28 4.92 4.03
N GLU A 255 -20.37 4.27 3.65
CA GLU A 255 -20.44 3.47 2.40
C GLU A 255 -20.19 4.31 1.14
N SER A 256 -20.44 5.62 1.20
CA SER A 256 -20.25 6.57 0.09
C SER A 256 -18.94 7.39 0.16
N GLY A 257 -18.08 7.10 1.14
CA GLY A 257 -16.87 7.89 1.41
C GLY A 257 -17.13 9.23 2.10
N ILE A 258 -16.06 9.91 2.49
CA ILE A 258 -16.08 11.23 3.12
C ILE A 258 -16.24 12.33 2.05
N PRO A 259 -17.14 13.32 2.23
CA PRO A 259 -17.21 14.49 1.35
C PRO A 259 -15.88 15.25 1.32
N SER A 260 -15.41 15.66 0.14
CA SER A 260 -14.12 16.35 0.01
C SER A 260 -14.01 17.60 0.89
N TRP A 261 -15.10 18.36 1.10
CA TRP A 261 -15.05 19.53 1.99
C TRP A 261 -14.64 19.18 3.42
N LEU A 262 -15.05 18.01 3.93
CA LEU A 262 -14.75 17.60 5.31
C LEU A 262 -13.34 17.02 5.39
N ASP A 263 -13.00 16.12 4.46
CA ASP A 263 -11.69 15.46 4.41
C ASP A 263 -10.55 16.48 4.29
N GLU A 264 -10.65 17.36 3.29
CA GLU A 264 -9.69 18.44 3.09
C GLU A 264 -9.77 19.49 4.20
N GLY A 265 -10.96 19.78 4.73
CA GLY A 265 -11.11 20.72 5.83
C GLY A 265 -10.38 20.28 7.10
N ILE A 266 -10.50 19.00 7.47
CA ILE A 266 -9.77 18.40 8.60
C ILE A 266 -8.26 18.43 8.33
N ALA A 267 -7.82 18.00 7.15
CA ALA A 267 -6.40 18.02 6.79
C ALA A 267 -5.81 19.44 6.82
N ARG A 268 -6.54 20.44 6.30
CA ARG A 268 -6.15 21.86 6.34
C ARG A 268 -6.11 22.43 7.75
N PHE A 269 -7.01 22.01 8.64
CA PHE A 269 -6.97 22.41 10.05
C PHE A 269 -5.74 21.81 10.76
N LEU A 270 -5.49 20.51 10.55
CA LEU A 270 -4.40 19.77 11.18
C LEU A 270 -3.00 20.13 10.64
N GLU A 271 -2.90 20.81 9.51
CA GLU A 271 -1.64 21.43 9.05
C GLU A 271 -0.99 22.33 10.09
N ASN A 272 -1.77 22.95 10.98
CA ASN A 272 -1.26 23.84 12.03
C ASN A 272 -1.99 23.70 13.37
N GLY A 273 -3.02 22.86 13.46
CA GLY A 273 -3.93 22.81 14.61
C GLY A 273 -4.76 24.09 14.77
N SER A 274 -4.98 24.84 13.68
CA SER A 274 -5.66 26.13 13.71
C SER A 274 -6.26 26.47 12.35
N SER A 275 -7.45 27.09 12.36
CA SER A 275 -8.11 27.65 11.17
C SER A 275 -7.56 29.01 10.75
N GLU A 276 -6.74 29.69 11.57
CA GLU A 276 -6.35 31.08 11.29
C GLU A 276 -5.59 31.26 9.97
N PRO A 277 -4.63 30.40 9.58
CA PRO A 277 -4.00 30.51 8.26
C PRO A 277 -5.01 30.44 7.09
N SER A 278 -6.06 29.64 7.26
CA SER A 278 -7.16 29.52 6.28
C SER A 278 -8.06 30.76 6.30
N ASN A 279 -8.38 31.29 7.49
CA ASN A 279 -9.14 32.53 7.66
C ASN A 279 -8.42 33.73 7.04
N GLU A 280 -7.13 33.90 7.32
CA GLU A 280 -6.29 34.95 6.75
C GLU A 280 -6.27 34.86 5.23
N ARG A 281 -6.10 33.65 4.68
CA ARG A 281 -6.12 33.43 3.24
C ARG A 281 -7.46 33.81 2.62
N LEU A 282 -8.58 33.39 3.20
CA LEU A 282 -9.92 33.78 2.72
C LEU A 282 -10.11 35.29 2.70
N ARG A 283 -9.83 35.96 3.83
CA ARG A 283 -9.99 37.42 3.96
C ARG A 283 -9.12 38.18 2.96
N ALA A 284 -7.95 37.63 2.61
CA ALA A 284 -7.01 38.26 1.68
C ALA A 284 -7.37 38.04 0.19
N THR A 285 -8.03 36.94 -0.17
CA THR A 285 -8.15 36.53 -1.58
C THR A 285 -9.57 36.26 -2.08
N VAL A 286 -10.59 36.30 -1.22
CA VAL A 286 -11.97 35.89 -1.58
C VAL A 286 -12.98 36.93 -1.12
N ASP A 287 -13.81 37.43 -2.04
CA ASP A 287 -14.98 38.24 -1.70
C ASP A 287 -16.05 37.34 -1.05
N PRO A 288 -16.77 37.77 0.02
CA PRO A 288 -17.82 36.96 0.63
C PRO A 288 -18.89 36.42 -0.34
N ASN A 289 -19.13 37.11 -1.47
CA ASN A 289 -20.08 36.66 -2.49
C ASN A 289 -19.53 35.57 -3.43
N GLU A 290 -18.24 35.25 -3.32
CA GLU A 290 -17.55 34.23 -4.12
C GLU A 290 -17.38 32.90 -3.36
N LEU A 291 -17.83 32.83 -2.11
CA LEU A 291 -17.79 31.60 -1.33
C LEU A 291 -18.60 30.49 -2.00
N LEU A 292 -18.04 29.28 -1.99
CA LEU A 292 -18.66 28.10 -2.58
C LEU A 292 -19.71 27.54 -1.61
N SER A 293 -20.80 26.96 -2.12
CA SER A 293 -21.76 26.26 -1.26
C SER A 293 -21.19 24.92 -0.79
N LEU A 294 -21.12 24.69 0.53
CA LEU A 294 -20.68 23.41 1.12
C LEU A 294 -21.47 22.20 0.59
N THR A 295 -22.77 22.39 0.31
CA THR A 295 -23.64 21.34 -0.24
C THR A 295 -23.22 20.86 -1.64
N HIS A 296 -22.37 21.62 -2.34
CA HIS A 296 -21.86 21.30 -3.67
C HIS A 296 -20.38 20.88 -3.66
N MET A 297 -19.78 20.74 -2.48
CA MET A 297 -18.35 20.45 -2.30
C MET A 297 -18.10 19.00 -1.84
N ASN A 298 -18.95 18.06 -2.27
CA ASN A 298 -18.71 16.63 -2.09
C ASN A 298 -17.46 16.15 -2.86
N THR A 299 -17.06 16.88 -3.90
CA THR A 299 -15.82 16.67 -4.67
C THR A 299 -15.05 17.99 -4.78
N ILE A 300 -13.73 17.92 -4.96
CA ILE A 300 -12.89 19.09 -5.24
C ILE A 300 -13.34 19.75 -6.57
N PRO A 301 -13.50 21.10 -6.64
CA PRO A 301 -13.85 21.80 -7.87
C PRO A 301 -12.85 21.60 -9.01
N GLY A 302 -13.32 21.57 -10.26
CA GLY A 302 -12.43 21.38 -11.43
C GLY A 302 -11.77 22.67 -11.95
N LYS A 303 -12.24 23.86 -11.53
CA LYS A 303 -11.68 25.15 -11.98
C LYS A 303 -10.63 25.63 -10.99
N SER A 304 -9.45 26.03 -11.48
CA SER A 304 -8.34 26.49 -10.62
C SER A 304 -8.72 27.65 -9.68
N ARG A 305 -9.59 28.56 -10.13
CA ARG A 305 -10.10 29.64 -9.26
C ARG A 305 -10.91 29.10 -8.09
N ASP A 306 -11.82 28.16 -8.35
CA ASP A 306 -12.68 27.58 -7.33
C ASP A 306 -11.85 26.72 -6.36
N VAL A 307 -10.81 26.03 -6.83
CA VAL A 307 -9.85 25.31 -5.98
C VAL A 307 -9.10 26.25 -5.02
N ALA A 308 -8.69 27.43 -5.51
CA ALA A 308 -8.02 28.43 -4.68
C ALA A 308 -8.93 29.01 -3.57
N ILE A 309 -10.25 28.94 -3.75
CA ILE A 309 -11.26 29.32 -2.73
C ILE A 309 -11.56 28.12 -1.82
N PHE A 310 -11.75 26.94 -2.40
CA PHE A 310 -12.14 25.70 -1.73
C PHE A 310 -11.29 25.42 -0.49
N TYR A 311 -9.97 25.29 -0.64
CA TYR A 311 -9.09 24.88 0.45
C TYR A 311 -9.08 25.82 1.66
N PRO A 312 -8.86 27.14 1.50
CA PRO A 312 -8.94 28.03 2.64
C PRO A 312 -10.38 28.12 3.18
N GLN A 313 -11.42 27.96 2.35
CA GLN A 313 -12.80 27.95 2.82
C GLN A 313 -13.10 26.76 3.75
N VAL A 314 -12.74 25.55 3.33
CA VAL A 314 -13.05 24.34 4.11
C VAL A 314 -12.20 24.26 5.37
N GLY A 315 -10.93 24.69 5.32
CA GLY A 315 -10.08 24.76 6.51
C GLY A 315 -10.55 25.81 7.53
N ALA A 316 -11.11 26.93 7.07
CA ALA A 316 -11.75 27.92 7.94
C ALA A 316 -13.03 27.37 8.58
N PHE A 317 -13.88 26.71 7.78
CA PHE A 317 -15.16 26.18 8.22
C PHE A 317 -15.02 25.06 9.25
N VAL A 318 -14.12 24.09 9.02
CA VAL A 318 -13.94 22.95 9.95
C VAL A 318 -13.39 23.40 11.30
N GLY A 319 -12.57 24.45 11.34
CA GLY A 319 -12.04 24.98 12.61
C GLY A 319 -12.88 26.06 13.28
N TYR A 320 -14.11 26.33 12.81
CA TYR A 320 -15.09 27.24 13.46
C TYR A 320 -16.03 26.45 14.38
#